data_AF-A0A7S2QEG4-F1
#
_entry.id   AF-A0A7S2QEG4-F1
#
_cell.length_a   1.000
_cell.length_b   1.000
_cell.length_c   1.000
_cell.angle_alpha   90.00
_cell.angle_beta   90.00
_cell.angle_gamma   90.00
#
_symmetry.space_group_name_H-M   'P 1'
#
loop_
_entity.id
_entity.type
_entity.pdbx_description
1 polymer ?
#
loop_
_entity_poly.entity_id
_entity_poly.type
_entity_poly.pdbx_seq_one_letter_code
_entity_poly.pdbx_strand_id
1 'polypeptide(L)'
;HGIELQTGRCHRECPAGVYTDGTSYIEYPEALHGVTLTMPCPADATGTISMQCIDGHATYSAGECRKLCPAGNFTTRGATLEYPEMPHEDVSEELGCPLGYSGALRLRCSNGVVALHDGICYYDCAGGNSSVNGADIQYGDMLHNSSTALPCPDSHVGEVAAACTDGAVELSGRCYRGCQASFWGENGAIIAYPALMHNQTWAGLCTPTDSVADTFSTFVNFTCSDGHVSTAGECHPDCLAGVIRYTGDFTTVTIEHPPILSGRGFDFECPPDALHGVGTIECFHGRARVEYDTCGNPCRAGRFADAFKKVNLTHGDVAHGAGFWFDCQLPVSGRVHLHCDNGVLSVDSGTCDAGCPPQRTEVKGAVFLSPNLPHGGEAKTANCLPTYTGTILMSCQSGHLSVSDTCQKNCESGEVVVRADRDPGRRGVLRVGAFRHGRESATLPCPPGHSGSVRFVCDDSQVQISEGGCYRHCDAGHVQGADHQAMAHAEQALLACVGGGEVLVECQDGAVRVVRGRCPPRDCSPGVVFDAAGAPL
;
A
#
# COMPACT_ATOMS: atom_id res chain seq x y z
N HIS A 1 -53.43 99.67 17.56
CA HIS A 1 -52.37 98.64 17.65
C HIS A 1 -52.68 97.74 18.83
N GLY A 2 -53.28 96.58 18.58
CA GLY A 2 -53.61 95.61 19.63
C GLY A 2 -52.35 94.84 20.03
N ILE A 3 -52.09 94.78 21.34
CA ILE A 3 -51.05 93.94 21.93
C ILE A 3 -51.69 92.58 22.16
N GLU A 4 -51.27 91.58 21.38
CA GLU A 4 -51.61 90.18 21.60
C GLU A 4 -50.82 89.68 22.81
N LEU A 5 -51.50 89.55 23.95
CA LEU A 5 -50.96 88.90 25.14
C LEU A 5 -50.82 87.40 24.82
N GLN A 6 -49.63 86.98 24.39
CA GLN A 6 -49.25 85.57 24.41
C GLN A 6 -49.39 85.07 25.85
N THR A 7 -50.29 84.10 26.07
CA THR A 7 -50.44 83.39 27.34
C THR A 7 -49.19 82.55 27.59
N GLY A 8 -48.14 83.17 28.14
CA GLY A 8 -46.98 82.45 28.65
C GLY A 8 -47.37 81.75 29.96
N ARG A 9 -47.20 80.43 30.03
CA ARG A 9 -47.19 79.74 31.32
C ARG A 9 -45.83 80.01 31.96
N CYS A 10 -45.84 80.49 33.21
CA CYS A 10 -44.61 80.61 33.98
C CYS A 10 -44.18 79.21 34.40
N HIS A 11 -43.03 78.77 33.89
CA HIS A 11 -42.40 77.53 34.27
C HIS A 11 -41.30 77.78 35.30
N ARG A 12 -41.10 76.86 36.24
CA ARG A 12 -40.03 76.96 37.24
C ARG A 12 -38.72 76.46 36.63
N GLU A 13 -37.64 77.16 36.97
CA GLU A 13 -36.26 76.73 36.70
C GLU A 13 -35.87 75.64 37.71
N CYS A 14 -35.00 74.73 37.29
CA CYS A 14 -34.49 73.68 38.15
C CYS A 14 -33.24 74.19 38.87
N PRO A 15 -33.25 74.29 40.22
CA PRO A 15 -32.06 74.70 40.95
C PRO A 15 -30.95 73.66 40.80
N ALA A 16 -29.69 74.07 40.96
CA ALA A 16 -28.56 73.16 41.00
C ALA A 16 -28.76 72.06 42.06
N GLY A 17 -28.34 70.84 41.76
CA GLY A 17 -28.57 69.69 42.62
C GLY A 17 -27.65 68.52 42.32
N VAL A 18 -27.97 67.36 42.91
CA VAL A 18 -27.21 66.12 42.72
C VAL A 18 -28.16 65.01 42.27
N TYR A 19 -27.81 64.33 41.18
CA TYR A 19 -28.46 63.12 40.72
C TYR A 19 -27.63 61.90 41.13
N THR A 20 -28.29 60.84 41.60
CA THR A 20 -27.65 59.58 41.99
C THR A 20 -28.02 58.49 41.00
N ASP A 21 -27.04 58.01 40.24
CA ASP A 21 -27.17 56.84 39.36
C ASP A 21 -26.50 55.63 40.03
N GLY A 22 -27.28 54.85 40.76
CA GLY A 22 -26.77 53.74 41.58
C GLY A 22 -25.77 54.21 42.63
N THR A 23 -24.46 54.00 42.39
CA THR A 23 -23.37 54.38 43.31
C THR A 23 -22.68 55.70 42.97
N SER A 24 -23.05 56.36 41.87
CA SER A 24 -22.37 57.56 41.39
C SER A 24 -23.20 58.81 41.68
N TYR A 25 -22.53 59.90 42.07
CA TYR A 25 -23.13 61.21 42.34
C TYR A 25 -22.73 62.19 41.23
N ILE A 26 -23.72 62.83 40.61
CA ILE A 26 -23.52 63.77 39.50
C ILE A 26 -24.13 65.10 39.89
N GLU A 27 -23.28 66.11 40.04
CA GLU A 27 -23.73 67.48 40.28
C GLU A 27 -24.22 68.10 38.97
N TYR A 28 -25.40 68.73 39.01
CA TYR A 28 -25.97 69.43 37.86
C TYR A 28 -26.18 70.91 38.18
N PRO A 29 -25.85 71.83 37.26
CA PRO A 29 -26.07 73.26 37.45
C PRO A 29 -27.56 73.64 37.33
N GLU A 30 -27.89 74.88 37.68
CA GLU A 30 -29.23 75.43 37.46
C GLU A 30 -29.59 75.43 35.96
N ALA A 31 -30.85 75.15 35.63
CA ALA A 31 -31.33 75.05 34.24
C ALA A 31 -32.73 75.61 34.02
N LEU A 32 -32.94 76.23 32.86
CA LEU A 32 -34.24 76.73 32.42
C LEU A 32 -35.19 75.57 32.08
N HIS A 33 -36.50 75.80 32.26
CA HIS A 33 -37.53 74.85 31.85
C HIS A 33 -37.36 74.42 30.39
N GLY A 34 -37.45 73.11 30.14
CA GLY A 34 -37.33 72.50 28.82
C GLY A 34 -35.89 72.27 28.35
N VAL A 35 -34.88 72.80 29.06
CA VAL A 35 -33.46 72.56 28.73
C VAL A 35 -33.05 71.15 29.14
N THR A 36 -32.33 70.48 28.25
CA THR A 36 -31.62 69.24 28.53
C THR A 36 -30.17 69.56 28.87
N LEU A 37 -29.74 69.19 30.08
CA LEU A 37 -28.35 69.20 30.51
C LEU A 37 -27.72 67.87 30.17
N THR A 38 -26.50 67.87 29.63
CA THR A 38 -25.68 66.66 29.45
C THR A 38 -24.40 66.83 30.24
N MET A 39 -24.13 65.90 31.16
CA MET A 39 -23.01 65.98 32.10
C MET A 39 -22.12 64.75 31.97
N PRO A 40 -20.78 64.92 32.05
CA PRO A 40 -19.87 63.79 32.11
C PRO A 40 -20.06 63.03 33.42
N CYS A 41 -19.86 61.73 33.37
CA CYS A 41 -19.77 60.90 34.57
C CYS A 41 -18.57 61.30 35.46
N PRO A 42 -18.59 60.96 36.76
CA PRO A 42 -17.46 61.22 37.67
C PRO A 42 -16.17 60.53 37.20
N ALA A 43 -15.02 60.95 37.72
CA ALA A 43 -13.69 60.51 37.24
C ALA A 43 -13.44 58.99 37.27
N ASP A 44 -14.23 58.23 38.04
CA ASP A 44 -14.17 56.77 38.13
C ASP A 44 -15.16 56.04 37.20
N ALA A 45 -15.87 56.77 36.33
CA ALA A 45 -16.87 56.25 35.41
C ALA A 45 -16.79 56.91 34.02
N THR A 46 -17.10 56.13 33.01
CA THR A 46 -17.27 56.60 31.62
C THR A 46 -18.75 56.75 31.28
N GLY A 47 -19.05 57.70 30.39
CA GLY A 47 -20.39 57.97 29.90
C GLY A 47 -20.83 59.41 30.15
N THR A 48 -22.09 59.68 29.84
CA THR A 48 -22.75 60.95 30.16
C THR A 48 -24.18 60.67 30.63
N ILE A 49 -24.70 61.53 31.51
CA ILE A 49 -26.11 61.54 31.90
C ILE A 49 -26.75 62.79 31.33
N SER A 50 -27.91 62.60 30.72
CA SER A 50 -28.78 63.68 30.29
C SER A 50 -29.96 63.83 31.23
N MET A 51 -30.20 65.06 31.68
CA MET A 51 -31.34 65.41 32.52
C MET A 51 -32.13 66.52 31.83
N GLN A 52 -33.45 66.45 31.89
CA GLN A 52 -34.34 67.49 31.40
C GLN A 52 -34.98 68.23 32.56
N CYS A 53 -34.96 69.56 32.53
CA CYS A 53 -35.68 70.37 33.51
C CYS A 53 -37.16 70.49 33.14
N ILE A 54 -38.07 69.94 33.95
CA ILE A 54 -39.51 70.02 33.76
C ILE A 54 -40.14 70.63 35.01
N ASP A 55 -40.61 71.87 34.88
CA ASP A 55 -41.32 72.63 35.93
C ASP A 55 -40.61 72.68 37.29
N GLY A 56 -39.30 72.94 37.27
CA GLY A 56 -38.47 73.06 38.46
C GLY A 56 -37.98 71.73 39.03
N HIS A 57 -38.26 70.61 38.35
CA HIS A 57 -37.73 69.30 38.67
C HIS A 57 -36.80 68.81 37.56
N ALA A 58 -35.55 68.51 37.91
CA ALA A 58 -34.63 67.85 37.01
C ALA A 58 -34.98 66.36 36.95
N THR A 59 -35.43 65.89 35.77
CA THR A 59 -35.77 64.49 35.52
C THR A 59 -34.72 63.86 34.64
N TYR A 60 -34.26 62.65 34.98
CA TYR A 60 -33.40 61.85 34.11
C TYR A 60 -34.09 61.64 32.75
N SER A 61 -33.35 61.84 31.65
CA SER A 61 -33.88 61.65 30.30
C SER A 61 -33.17 60.54 29.52
N ALA A 62 -31.84 60.42 29.63
CA ALA A 62 -31.05 59.38 28.95
C ALA A 62 -29.62 59.28 29.51
N GLY A 63 -28.90 58.22 29.13
CA GLY A 63 -27.49 58.01 29.47
C GLY A 63 -27.26 57.05 30.63
N GLU A 64 -26.01 56.67 30.87
CA GLU A 64 -25.64 55.77 31.97
C GLU A 64 -24.20 56.08 32.39
N CYS A 65 -23.92 56.04 33.69
CA CYS A 65 -22.54 56.07 34.18
C CYS A 65 -22.05 54.66 34.49
N ARG A 66 -21.01 54.25 33.78
CA ARG A 66 -20.44 52.91 33.92
C ARG A 66 -19.02 52.98 34.45
N LYS A 67 -18.75 52.22 35.52
CA LYS A 67 -17.45 52.26 36.21
C LYS A 67 -16.30 51.82 35.31
N LEU A 68 -15.20 52.57 35.40
CA LEU A 68 -13.89 52.20 34.88
C LEU A 68 -13.34 51.01 35.65
N CYS A 69 -12.51 50.22 34.99
CA CYS A 69 -11.68 49.22 35.67
C CYS A 69 -10.30 49.85 35.93
N PRO A 70 -9.95 50.14 37.19
CA PRO A 70 -8.64 50.72 37.49
C PRO A 70 -7.52 49.76 37.10
N ALA A 71 -6.35 50.32 36.77
CA ALA A 71 -5.15 49.54 36.51
C ALA A 71 -4.88 48.56 37.67
N GLY A 72 -4.50 47.33 37.34
CA GLY A 72 -4.36 46.28 38.34
C GLY A 72 -3.71 45.02 37.81
N ASN A 73 -3.85 43.95 38.58
CA ASN A 73 -3.27 42.65 38.27
C ASN A 73 -4.37 41.62 38.05
N PHE A 74 -4.24 40.82 37.00
CA PHE A 74 -5.13 39.70 36.72
C PHE A 74 -4.32 38.39 36.81
N THR A 75 -4.78 37.47 37.67
CA THR A 75 -4.12 36.16 37.84
C THR A 75 -4.96 35.06 37.20
N THR A 76 -4.37 34.33 36.26
CA THR A 76 -4.98 33.14 35.64
C THR A 76 -3.97 32.01 35.60
N ARG A 77 -4.36 30.81 36.05
CA ARG A 77 -3.47 29.63 36.13
C ARG A 77 -2.09 29.95 36.73
N GLY A 78 -2.04 30.77 37.78
CA GLY A 78 -0.79 31.17 38.45
C GLY A 78 0.04 32.24 37.74
N ALA A 79 -0.23 32.59 36.47
CA ALA A 79 0.36 33.72 35.80
C ALA A 79 -0.32 35.01 36.25
N THR A 80 0.45 36.01 36.68
CA THR A 80 -0.06 37.34 37.05
C THR A 80 0.39 38.36 36.02
N LEU A 81 -0.59 39.04 35.39
CA LEU A 81 -0.36 40.06 34.38
C LEU A 81 -0.84 41.41 34.89
N GLU A 82 -0.08 42.46 34.59
CA GLU A 82 -0.50 43.84 34.85
C GLU A 82 -1.32 44.35 33.67
N TYR A 83 -2.40 45.07 33.93
CA TYR A 83 -3.24 45.69 32.91
C TYR A 83 -3.48 47.18 33.24
N PRO A 84 -3.52 48.06 32.23
CA PRO A 84 -3.77 49.50 32.44
C PRO A 84 -5.24 49.77 32.81
N GLU A 85 -5.58 51.01 33.15
CA GLU A 85 -6.98 51.38 33.34
C GLU A 85 -7.79 51.15 32.05
N MET A 86 -8.98 50.57 32.15
CA MET A 86 -9.84 50.24 31.01
C MET A 86 -11.21 50.92 31.12
N PRO A 87 -11.66 51.60 30.05
CA PRO A 87 -13.04 52.05 29.89
C PRO A 87 -14.05 50.91 30.02
N HIS A 88 -15.28 51.23 30.42
CA HIS A 88 -16.34 50.24 30.42
C HIS A 88 -16.53 49.65 29.01
N GLU A 89 -16.75 48.34 28.94
CA GLU A 89 -16.91 47.56 27.70
C GLU A 89 -15.66 47.46 26.83
N ASP A 90 -14.57 48.11 27.20
CA ASP A 90 -13.31 48.02 26.48
C ASP A 90 -12.65 46.64 26.68
N VAL A 91 -11.86 46.27 25.68
CA VAL A 91 -11.05 45.06 25.65
C VAL A 91 -9.59 45.48 25.61
N SER A 92 -8.79 44.99 26.55
CA SER A 92 -7.36 45.31 26.59
C SER A 92 -6.66 44.91 25.29
N GLU A 93 -5.52 45.55 25.02
CA GLU A 93 -4.55 45.00 24.08
C GLU A 93 -4.10 43.60 24.53
N GLU A 94 -3.44 42.88 23.62
CA GLU A 94 -2.92 41.54 23.88
C GLU A 94 -1.81 41.58 24.93
N LEU A 95 -2.09 41.03 26.11
CA LEU A 95 -1.15 40.95 27.22
C LEU A 95 -0.35 39.66 27.11
N GLY A 96 0.95 39.79 26.79
CA GLY A 96 1.87 38.65 26.75
C GLY A 96 2.05 38.00 28.12
N CYS A 97 2.11 36.67 28.15
CA CYS A 97 2.32 35.94 29.39
C CYS A 97 3.73 36.21 29.99
N PRO A 98 3.87 36.20 31.33
CA PRO A 98 5.14 36.43 32.00
C PRO A 98 6.11 35.24 31.81
N LEU A 99 7.38 35.41 32.20
CA LEU A 99 8.40 34.35 32.11
C LEU A 99 7.94 33.05 32.80
N GLY A 100 8.13 31.92 32.12
CA GLY A 100 7.66 30.60 32.55
C GLY A 100 6.26 30.25 32.04
N TYR A 101 5.66 31.13 31.24
CA TYR A 101 4.40 30.91 30.57
C TYR A 101 4.47 31.32 29.10
N SER A 102 3.75 30.58 28.26
CA SER A 102 3.57 30.90 26.84
C SER A 102 2.10 31.22 26.54
N GLY A 103 1.89 32.16 25.62
CA GLY A 103 0.58 32.61 25.16
C GLY A 103 0.37 34.11 25.37
N ALA A 104 -0.87 34.52 25.21
CA ALA A 104 -1.32 35.86 25.50
C ALA A 104 -2.82 35.83 25.85
N LEU A 105 -3.30 36.90 26.48
CA LEU A 105 -4.72 37.06 26.80
C LEU A 105 -5.21 38.48 26.61
N ARG A 106 -6.52 38.62 26.50
CA ARG A 106 -7.24 39.89 26.49
C ARG A 106 -8.24 39.93 27.62
N LEU A 107 -8.34 41.06 28.28
CA LEU A 107 -9.24 41.30 29.41
C LEU A 107 -10.37 42.22 28.96
N ARG A 108 -11.57 42.04 29.51
CA ARG A 108 -12.70 42.95 29.31
C ARG A 108 -13.09 43.61 30.61
N CYS A 109 -13.30 44.92 30.56
CA CYS A 109 -13.89 45.65 31.68
C CYS A 109 -15.42 45.64 31.58
N SER A 110 -16.09 45.20 32.65
CA SER A 110 -17.55 45.33 32.79
C SER A 110 -17.91 45.91 34.15
N ASN A 111 -18.25 47.20 34.16
CA ASN A 111 -18.71 47.94 35.33
C ASN A 111 -17.74 47.85 36.52
N GLY A 112 -16.46 48.12 36.27
CA GLY A 112 -15.40 48.07 37.28
C GLY A 112 -14.93 46.66 37.65
N VAL A 113 -15.47 45.61 37.01
CA VAL A 113 -15.00 44.24 37.15
C VAL A 113 -14.23 43.84 35.90
N VAL A 114 -13.00 43.37 36.10
CA VAL A 114 -12.17 42.82 35.03
C VAL A 114 -12.40 41.32 34.94
N ALA A 115 -12.70 40.85 33.73
CA ALA A 115 -12.85 39.43 33.44
C ALA A 115 -12.02 39.04 32.21
N LEU A 116 -11.69 37.75 32.09
CA LEU A 116 -11.03 37.21 30.90
C LEU A 116 -11.98 37.33 29.70
N HIS A 117 -11.52 37.96 28.62
CA HIS A 117 -12.24 37.99 27.35
C HIS A 117 -11.90 36.77 26.50
N ASP A 118 -10.61 36.63 26.17
CA ASP A 118 -10.04 35.51 25.41
C ASP A 118 -8.56 35.29 25.77
N GLY A 119 -8.01 34.18 25.28
CA GLY A 119 -6.62 33.79 25.50
C GLY A 119 -6.36 33.11 26.84
N ILE A 120 -5.12 32.68 27.03
CA ILE A 120 -4.68 31.89 28.18
C ILE A 120 -3.16 31.86 28.26
N CYS A 121 -2.63 31.77 29.49
CA CYS A 121 -1.23 31.49 29.75
C CYS A 121 -1.06 30.02 30.13
N TYR A 122 -0.30 29.29 29.32
CA TYR A 122 0.07 27.89 29.60
C TYR A 122 1.45 27.85 30.24
N TYR A 123 1.67 26.87 31.11
CA TYR A 123 2.99 26.69 31.72
C TYR A 123 4.00 26.23 30.67
N ASP A 124 5.16 26.90 30.66
CA ASP A 124 6.35 26.39 29.99
C ASP A 124 6.93 25.22 30.79
N CYS A 125 7.71 24.38 30.12
CA CYS A 125 8.35 23.25 30.75
C CYS A 125 9.77 23.63 31.14
N ALA A 126 10.09 23.49 32.43
CA ALA A 126 11.47 23.60 32.89
C ALA A 126 12.30 22.44 32.35
N GLY A 127 13.56 22.73 32.01
CA GLY A 127 14.53 21.72 31.60
C GLY A 127 14.76 20.67 32.67
N GLY A 128 15.08 19.45 32.23
CA GLY A 128 15.19 18.31 33.12
C GLY A 128 15.86 17.10 32.49
N ASN A 129 15.88 16.02 33.26
CA ASN A 129 16.37 14.72 32.83
C ASN A 129 15.26 13.68 32.93
N SER A 130 15.20 12.75 31.99
CA SER A 130 14.26 11.63 32.01
C SER A 130 14.89 10.40 31.38
N SER A 131 14.50 9.20 31.82
CA SER A 131 15.07 7.95 31.31
C SER A 131 14.15 7.31 30.26
N VAL A 132 14.68 7.04 29.07
CA VAL A 132 13.98 6.35 27.98
C VAL A 132 14.77 5.10 27.61
N ASN A 133 14.18 3.92 27.87
CA ASN A 133 14.82 2.61 27.65
C ASN A 133 16.18 2.42 28.38
N GLY A 134 16.40 3.16 29.48
CA GLY A 134 17.66 3.17 30.23
C GLY A 134 18.71 4.15 29.70
N ALA A 135 18.39 4.97 28.69
CA ALA A 135 19.18 6.14 28.33
C ALA A 135 18.66 7.36 29.09
N ASP A 136 19.56 8.13 29.72
CA ASP A 136 19.20 9.39 30.35
C ASP A 136 19.21 10.51 29.30
N ILE A 137 18.04 11.10 29.06
CA ILE A 137 17.80 12.17 28.09
C ILE A 137 17.72 13.49 28.85
N GLN A 138 18.57 14.44 28.48
CA GLN A 138 18.51 15.81 28.98
C GLN A 138 17.78 16.68 27.98
N TYR A 139 16.85 17.50 28.47
CA TYR A 139 16.14 18.51 27.66
C TYR A 139 16.21 19.87 28.36
N GLY A 140 16.34 20.93 27.55
CA GLY A 140 16.33 22.31 28.05
C GLY A 140 14.93 22.81 28.37
N ASP A 141 14.83 24.08 28.76
CA ASP A 141 13.53 24.75 28.91
C ASP A 141 12.79 24.76 27.55
N MET A 142 11.48 24.54 27.58
CA MET A 142 10.65 24.46 26.38
C MET A 142 9.40 25.33 26.54
N LEU A 143 9.04 26.03 25.47
CA LEU A 143 7.79 26.79 25.41
C LEU A 143 6.60 25.83 25.31
N HIS A 144 5.44 26.23 25.84
CA HIS A 144 4.23 25.44 25.65
C HIS A 144 3.96 25.13 24.16
N ASN A 145 3.54 23.89 23.88
CA ASN A 145 3.24 23.39 22.54
C ASN A 145 4.45 23.39 21.58
N SER A 146 5.67 23.50 22.12
CA SER A 146 6.90 23.25 21.38
C SER A 146 7.31 21.78 21.48
N SER A 147 8.01 21.32 20.43
CA SER A 147 8.62 19.99 20.39
C SER A 147 10.06 20.09 19.92
N THR A 148 10.98 19.37 20.57
CA THR A 148 12.39 19.29 20.18
C THR A 148 12.84 17.84 20.05
N ALA A 149 13.55 17.54 18.97
CA ALA A 149 14.23 16.28 18.75
C ALA A 149 15.56 16.25 19.53
N LEU A 150 15.76 15.22 20.34
CA LEU A 150 16.92 15.04 21.20
C LEU A 150 17.65 13.76 20.78
N PRO A 151 18.95 13.84 20.41
CA PRO A 151 19.73 12.65 20.10
C PRO A 151 19.91 11.80 21.35
N CYS A 152 19.88 10.47 21.18
CA CYS A 152 20.26 9.57 22.25
C CYS A 152 21.75 9.74 22.61
N PRO A 153 22.15 9.53 23.89
CA PRO A 153 23.55 9.62 24.31
C PRO A 153 24.41 8.54 23.64
N ASP A 154 25.73 8.75 23.57
CA ASP A 154 26.70 7.96 22.77
C ASP A 154 26.63 6.42 22.91
N SER A 155 26.11 5.89 24.03
CA SER A 155 25.93 4.45 24.25
C SER A 155 24.66 3.86 23.63
N HIS A 156 23.81 4.71 23.07
CA HIS A 156 22.53 4.38 22.47
C HIS A 156 22.42 5.00 21.08
N VAL A 157 21.54 4.44 20.26
CA VAL A 157 21.23 4.96 18.91
C VAL A 157 19.75 5.25 18.82
N GLY A 158 19.40 6.38 18.21
CA GLY A 158 18.02 6.82 18.02
C GLY A 158 17.83 8.30 18.34
N GLU A 159 16.56 8.69 18.41
CA GLU A 159 16.11 10.04 18.74
C GLU A 159 14.85 9.95 19.61
N VAL A 160 14.73 10.89 20.54
CA VAL A 160 13.55 11.08 21.39
C VAL A 160 13.02 12.49 21.14
N ALA A 161 11.73 12.61 20.83
CA ALA A 161 11.06 13.89 20.76
C ALA A 161 10.49 14.25 22.14
N ALA A 162 10.90 15.40 22.66
CA ALA A 162 10.32 16.00 23.86
C ALA A 162 9.27 17.04 23.45
N ALA A 163 8.05 16.91 23.96
CA ALA A 163 6.96 17.85 23.73
C ALA A 163 6.49 18.45 25.06
N CYS A 164 6.32 19.77 25.11
CA CYS A 164 5.82 20.46 26.29
C CYS A 164 4.31 20.72 26.22
N THR A 165 3.55 20.17 27.17
CA THR A 165 2.10 20.39 27.31
C THR A 165 1.79 20.87 28.73
N ASP A 166 1.43 22.15 28.85
CA ASP A 166 1.06 22.83 30.10
C ASP A 166 1.97 22.48 31.29
N GLY A 167 3.28 22.68 31.13
CA GLY A 167 4.31 22.42 32.15
C GLY A 167 4.73 20.95 32.30
N ALA A 168 4.05 20.01 31.62
CA ALA A 168 4.43 18.61 31.57
C ALA A 168 5.21 18.29 30.29
N VAL A 169 6.32 17.56 30.43
CA VAL A 169 7.10 17.05 29.29
C VAL A 169 6.68 15.63 28.98
N GLU A 170 6.26 15.40 27.75
CA GLU A 170 6.02 14.07 27.20
C GLU A 170 7.19 13.69 26.28
N LEU A 171 7.78 12.52 26.52
CA LEU A 171 8.84 11.97 25.68
C LEU A 171 8.26 10.87 24.79
N SER A 172 8.50 10.98 23.48
CA SER A 172 8.12 9.98 22.49
C SER A 172 9.33 9.56 21.65
N GLY A 173 9.38 8.30 21.22
CA GLY A 173 10.56 7.72 20.58
C GLY A 173 11.27 6.70 21.47
N ARG A 174 12.46 6.25 21.05
CA ARG A 174 13.20 5.20 21.75
C ARG A 174 14.69 5.32 21.49
N CYS A 175 15.47 5.15 22.56
CA CYS A 175 16.91 4.96 22.49
C CYS A 175 17.22 3.46 22.55
N TYR A 176 17.87 2.94 21.51
CA TYR A 176 18.23 1.53 21.44
C TYR A 176 19.66 1.33 21.95
N ARG A 177 19.87 0.29 22.74
CA ARG A 177 21.21 -0.03 23.24
C ARG A 177 22.08 -0.60 22.13
N GLY A 178 23.32 -0.13 22.06
CA GLY A 178 24.37 -0.83 21.33
C GLY A 178 24.73 -2.16 22.01
N CYS A 179 25.31 -3.08 21.26
CA CYS A 179 25.85 -4.32 21.77
C CYS A 179 27.35 -4.16 22.04
N GLN A 180 27.81 -4.58 23.21
CA GLN A 180 29.22 -4.53 23.57
C GLN A 180 30.03 -5.55 22.77
N ALA A 181 31.30 -5.24 22.51
CA ALA A 181 32.25 -6.18 21.92
C ALA A 181 32.37 -7.42 22.79
N SER A 182 32.38 -8.61 22.18
CA SER A 182 32.54 -9.87 22.89
C SER A 182 33.13 -10.95 21.97
N PHE A 183 33.19 -12.17 22.49
CA PHE A 183 33.57 -13.36 21.75
C PHE A 183 32.37 -14.29 21.62
N TRP A 184 32.24 -14.92 20.47
CA TRP A 184 31.31 -16.01 20.23
C TRP A 184 32.10 -17.24 19.78
N GLY A 185 31.73 -18.41 20.28
CA GLY A 185 32.45 -19.65 19.97
C GLY A 185 31.51 -20.82 19.73
N GLU A 186 31.76 -21.53 18.64
CA GLU A 186 31.03 -22.73 18.22
C GLU A 186 31.97 -23.63 17.41
N ASN A 187 31.85 -24.96 17.58
CA ASN A 187 32.62 -25.95 16.81
C ASN A 187 34.15 -25.76 16.82
N GLY A 188 34.72 -25.22 17.90
CA GLY A 188 36.18 -24.99 18.01
C GLY A 188 36.68 -23.76 17.26
N ALA A 189 35.78 -22.93 16.73
CA ALA A 189 36.10 -21.58 16.28
C ALA A 189 35.72 -20.55 17.34
N ILE A 190 36.51 -19.47 17.44
CA ILE A 190 36.16 -18.23 18.15
C ILE A 190 36.09 -17.11 17.12
N ILE A 191 35.11 -16.22 17.30
CA ILE A 191 34.96 -14.97 16.57
C ILE A 191 34.91 -13.83 17.58
N ALA A 192 35.85 -12.89 17.49
CA ALA A 192 35.80 -11.63 18.21
C ALA A 192 35.01 -10.61 17.36
N TYR A 193 33.87 -10.15 17.86
CA TYR A 193 33.07 -9.12 17.19
C TYR A 193 33.21 -7.76 17.90
N PRO A 194 33.30 -6.63 17.16
CA PRO A 194 33.42 -5.30 17.76
C PRO A 194 32.12 -4.86 18.42
N ALA A 195 32.13 -3.73 19.12
CA ALA A 195 30.88 -3.12 19.58
C ALA A 195 30.01 -2.76 18.36
N LEU A 196 28.72 -3.09 18.42
CA LEU A 196 27.77 -2.91 17.33
C LEU A 196 26.68 -1.91 17.74
N MET A 197 26.35 -0.99 16.86
CA MET A 197 25.16 -0.15 17.00
C MET A 197 23.88 -0.95 16.78
N HIS A 198 22.74 -0.46 17.28
CA HIS A 198 21.46 -1.11 17.00
C HIS A 198 21.20 -1.23 15.49
N ASN A 199 20.74 -2.40 15.05
CA ASN A 199 20.57 -2.81 13.65
C ASN A 199 21.85 -2.86 12.82
N GLN A 200 23.02 -2.67 13.42
CA GLN A 200 24.28 -2.93 12.74
C GLN A 200 24.47 -4.44 12.61
N THR A 201 24.87 -4.85 11.40
CA THR A 201 25.31 -6.22 11.12
C THR A 201 26.80 -6.21 10.81
N TRP A 202 27.52 -7.18 11.37
CA TRP A 202 28.94 -7.38 11.12
C TRP A 202 29.22 -8.86 10.83
N ALA A 203 30.03 -9.14 9.81
CA ALA A 203 30.43 -10.49 9.44
C ALA A 203 31.81 -10.80 10.00
N GLY A 204 31.88 -11.83 10.84
CA GLY A 204 33.14 -12.30 11.41
C GLY A 204 33.62 -13.58 10.75
N LEU A 205 34.90 -13.64 10.43
CA LEU A 205 35.56 -14.85 9.95
C LEU A 205 35.79 -15.81 11.13
N CYS A 206 35.49 -17.09 10.93
CA CYS A 206 35.78 -18.14 11.91
C CYS A 206 37.29 -18.30 12.08
N THR A 207 37.81 -18.13 13.30
CA THR A 207 39.23 -18.39 13.61
C THR A 207 39.37 -19.56 14.58
N PRO A 208 40.32 -20.49 14.37
CA PRO A 208 40.51 -21.65 15.25
C PRO A 208 40.92 -21.21 16.67
N THR A 209 40.42 -21.91 17.70
CA THR A 209 40.77 -21.63 19.11
C THR A 209 42.18 -22.06 19.49
N ASP A 210 42.70 -23.10 18.83
CA ASP A 210 44.01 -23.68 19.08
C ASP A 210 44.86 -23.69 17.80
N SER A 211 46.19 -23.74 17.92
CA SER A 211 47.13 -23.78 16.80
C SER A 211 47.10 -25.07 15.96
N VAL A 212 46.05 -25.88 16.10
CA VAL A 212 45.80 -27.04 15.24
C VAL A 212 45.38 -26.51 13.87
N ALA A 213 45.91 -27.11 12.81
CA ALA A 213 45.87 -26.60 11.44
C ALA A 213 44.48 -26.59 10.76
N ASP A 214 43.41 -26.57 11.52
CA ASP A 214 42.04 -26.54 11.01
C ASP A 214 41.75 -25.14 10.46
N THR A 215 41.47 -25.06 9.16
CA THR A 215 40.96 -23.85 8.52
C THR A 215 39.43 -23.86 8.56
N PHE A 216 38.81 -22.68 8.55
CA PHE A 216 37.36 -22.53 8.49
C PHE A 216 37.03 -21.60 7.32
N SER A 217 36.16 -22.02 6.41
CA SER A 217 35.82 -21.25 5.22
C SER A 217 34.55 -20.41 5.31
N THR A 218 33.81 -20.49 6.43
CA THR A 218 32.54 -19.80 6.63
C THR A 218 32.68 -18.54 7.50
N PHE A 219 31.65 -17.69 7.50
CA PHE A 219 31.55 -16.52 8.35
C PHE A 219 30.22 -16.56 9.11
N VAL A 220 30.19 -15.88 10.27
CA VAL A 220 28.97 -15.69 11.06
C VAL A 220 28.61 -14.21 11.03
N ASN A 221 27.35 -13.93 10.72
CA ASN A 221 26.79 -12.60 10.81
C ASN A 221 26.28 -12.34 12.23
N PHE A 222 26.72 -11.23 12.82
CA PHE A 222 26.29 -10.76 14.12
C PHE A 222 25.40 -9.54 13.89
N THR A 223 24.14 -9.62 14.32
CA THR A 223 23.19 -8.50 14.23
C THR A 223 22.80 -8.07 15.64
N CYS A 224 23.01 -6.79 15.95
CA CYS A 224 22.66 -6.20 17.24
C CYS A 224 21.22 -5.69 17.26
N SER A 225 20.41 -6.18 18.19
CA SER A 225 19.05 -5.71 18.45
C SER A 225 18.91 -5.35 19.92
N ASP A 226 18.84 -4.05 20.22
CA ASP A 226 18.67 -3.47 21.56
C ASP A 226 19.54 -4.11 22.66
N GLY A 227 20.87 -4.12 22.43
CA GLY A 227 21.85 -4.71 23.35
C GLY A 227 21.97 -6.24 23.30
N HIS A 228 21.15 -6.92 22.50
CA HIS A 228 21.23 -8.36 22.27
C HIS A 228 21.85 -8.67 20.89
N VAL A 229 22.84 -9.57 20.86
CA VAL A 229 23.46 -10.02 19.62
C VAL A 229 22.83 -11.33 19.19
N SER A 230 22.30 -11.34 17.97
CA SER A 230 21.84 -12.55 17.28
C SER A 230 22.87 -12.97 16.23
N THR A 231 23.03 -14.28 16.03
CA THR A 231 23.97 -14.85 15.06
C THR A 231 23.25 -15.58 13.95
N ALA A 232 23.75 -15.46 12.73
CA ALA A 232 23.30 -16.23 11.58
C ALA A 232 24.50 -16.79 10.80
N GLY A 233 24.48 -18.09 10.53
CA GLY A 233 25.62 -18.84 9.99
C GLY A 233 26.26 -19.71 11.07
N GLU A 234 27.10 -20.64 10.64
CA GLU A 234 27.80 -21.60 11.50
C GLU A 234 29.27 -21.66 11.09
N CYS A 235 30.16 -21.90 12.06
CA CYS A 235 31.55 -22.22 11.78
C CYS A 235 31.69 -23.71 11.52
N HIS A 236 32.15 -24.07 10.33
CA HIS A 236 32.46 -25.45 9.99
C HIS A 236 33.93 -25.59 9.61
N PRO A 237 34.63 -26.58 10.20
CA PRO A 237 36.02 -26.83 9.82
C PRO A 237 36.09 -27.34 8.38
N ASP A 238 37.12 -26.90 7.68
CA ASP A 238 37.50 -27.41 6.37
C ASP A 238 38.11 -28.81 6.51
N CYS A 239 38.11 -29.55 5.42
CA CYS A 239 38.72 -30.86 5.37
C CYS A 239 40.18 -30.70 4.95
N LEU A 240 41.09 -31.18 5.78
CA LEU A 240 42.51 -31.26 5.42
C LEU A 240 42.71 -32.17 4.21
N ALA A 241 43.82 -31.99 3.48
CA ALA A 241 44.22 -32.94 2.45
C ALA A 241 44.32 -34.34 3.04
N GLY A 242 43.78 -35.33 2.35
CA GLY A 242 43.61 -36.64 2.93
C GLY A 242 43.28 -37.72 1.93
N VAL A 243 42.98 -38.89 2.47
CA VAL A 243 42.72 -40.10 1.71
C VAL A 243 41.45 -40.74 2.25
N ILE A 244 40.45 -40.94 1.38
CA ILE A 244 39.20 -41.60 1.72
C ILE A 244 39.22 -43.02 1.16
N ARG A 245 38.78 -43.98 1.98
CA ARG A 245 38.48 -45.33 1.51
C ARG A 245 37.03 -45.39 1.10
N TYR A 246 36.79 -45.45 -0.21
CA TYR A 246 35.47 -45.65 -0.79
C TYR A 246 35.26 -47.14 -1.05
N THR A 247 34.19 -47.72 -0.51
CA THR A 247 33.85 -49.12 -0.74
C THR A 247 32.56 -49.16 -1.55
N GLY A 248 32.69 -49.43 -2.85
CA GLY A 248 31.55 -49.80 -3.68
C GLY A 248 31.10 -51.23 -3.36
N ASP A 249 30.05 -51.71 -4.04
CA ASP A 249 29.41 -53.01 -3.75
C ASP A 249 30.37 -54.21 -3.79
N PHE A 250 31.51 -54.11 -4.50
CA PHE A 250 32.43 -55.23 -4.70
C PHE A 250 33.92 -54.89 -4.57
N THR A 251 34.31 -53.61 -4.51
CA THR A 251 35.72 -53.17 -4.46
C THR A 251 35.91 -51.93 -3.58
N THR A 252 36.96 -51.94 -2.75
CA THR A 252 37.39 -50.76 -2.00
C THR A 252 38.49 -50.05 -2.78
N VAL A 253 38.25 -48.80 -3.17
CA VAL A 253 39.24 -47.91 -3.77
C VAL A 253 39.64 -46.81 -2.79
N THR A 254 40.84 -46.29 -2.98
CA THR A 254 41.42 -45.25 -2.14
C THR A 254 41.54 -43.98 -2.98
N ILE A 255 40.89 -42.90 -2.56
CA ILE A 255 40.84 -41.64 -3.30
C ILE A 255 41.58 -40.58 -2.50
N GLU A 256 42.62 -39.99 -3.08
CA GLU A 256 43.32 -38.84 -2.52
C GLU A 256 42.58 -37.55 -2.89
N HIS A 257 42.44 -36.63 -1.95
CA HIS A 257 41.82 -35.33 -2.20
C HIS A 257 42.67 -34.18 -1.62
N PRO A 258 42.70 -33.00 -2.27
CA PRO A 258 43.30 -31.79 -1.71
C PRO A 258 42.49 -31.29 -0.50
N PRO A 259 42.91 -30.22 0.20
CA PRO A 259 42.06 -29.59 1.20
C PRO A 259 40.75 -29.10 0.56
N ILE A 260 39.63 -29.35 1.23
CA ILE A 260 38.29 -29.03 0.72
C ILE A 260 37.62 -28.07 1.70
N LEU A 261 37.18 -26.91 1.22
CA LEU A 261 36.41 -25.95 2.02
C LEU A 261 35.09 -26.58 2.45
N SER A 262 34.63 -26.29 3.67
CA SER A 262 33.36 -26.84 4.17
C SER A 262 32.19 -26.53 3.21
N GLY A 263 31.38 -27.55 2.89
CA GLY A 263 30.25 -27.46 1.95
C GLY A 263 30.64 -27.33 0.48
N ARG A 264 31.92 -27.51 0.13
CA ARG A 264 32.38 -27.63 -1.26
C ARG A 264 32.65 -29.10 -1.60
N GLY A 265 32.48 -29.42 -2.89
CA GLY A 265 32.82 -30.69 -3.48
C GLY A 265 34.19 -30.66 -4.18
N PHE A 266 34.87 -31.81 -4.19
CA PHE A 266 36.01 -32.11 -5.03
C PHE A 266 35.64 -33.27 -5.96
N ASP A 267 35.60 -32.98 -7.26
CA ASP A 267 35.30 -34.00 -8.26
C ASP A 267 36.55 -34.86 -8.56
N PHE A 268 36.37 -36.17 -8.64
CA PHE A 268 37.42 -37.14 -8.95
C PHE A 268 36.94 -38.14 -10.01
N GLU A 269 37.89 -38.69 -10.78
CA GLU A 269 37.66 -39.81 -11.69
C GLU A 269 37.97 -41.13 -10.98
N CYS A 270 37.12 -42.15 -11.16
CA CYS A 270 37.33 -43.45 -10.53
C CYS A 270 38.60 -44.14 -11.12
N PRO A 271 39.40 -44.86 -10.32
CA PRO A 271 40.61 -45.52 -10.82
C PRO A 271 40.28 -46.56 -11.91
N PRO A 272 40.81 -46.41 -13.14
CA PRO A 272 40.37 -47.17 -14.32
C PRO A 272 40.63 -48.68 -14.23
N ASP A 273 41.53 -49.10 -13.35
CA ASP A 273 41.89 -50.51 -13.17
C ASP A 273 40.84 -51.31 -12.38
N ALA A 274 39.88 -50.64 -11.72
CA ALA A 274 38.91 -51.29 -10.84
C ALA A 274 37.47 -50.81 -11.01
N LEU A 275 37.26 -49.52 -11.30
CA LEU A 275 35.94 -48.90 -11.40
C LEU A 275 35.95 -47.84 -12.52
N HIS A 276 34.85 -47.68 -13.24
CA HIS A 276 34.66 -46.56 -14.16
C HIS A 276 33.62 -45.60 -13.60
N GLY A 277 33.81 -44.29 -13.79
CA GLY A 277 32.87 -43.26 -13.36
C GLY A 277 33.54 -41.97 -12.90
N VAL A 278 32.75 -41.09 -12.30
CA VAL A 278 33.18 -39.89 -11.58
C VAL A 278 32.47 -39.83 -10.24
N GLY A 279 33.08 -39.19 -9.25
CA GLY A 279 32.42 -38.92 -7.99
C GLY A 279 32.82 -37.56 -7.42
N THR A 280 32.11 -37.15 -6.38
CA THR A 280 32.36 -35.89 -5.67
C THR A 280 32.57 -36.19 -4.19
N ILE A 281 33.70 -35.72 -3.66
CA ILE A 281 33.99 -35.70 -2.23
C ILE A 281 33.53 -34.37 -1.66
N GLU A 282 32.56 -34.39 -0.76
CA GLU A 282 32.09 -33.21 -0.03
C GLU A 282 32.80 -33.12 1.32
N CYS A 283 33.19 -31.90 1.72
CA CYS A 283 33.58 -31.66 3.10
C CYS A 283 32.37 -31.35 3.99
N PHE A 284 32.05 -32.26 4.90
CA PHE A 284 30.95 -32.10 5.85
C PHE A 284 31.47 -32.06 7.29
N HIS A 285 31.44 -30.87 7.91
CA HIS A 285 31.95 -30.61 9.26
C HIS A 285 33.38 -31.13 9.49
N GLY A 286 34.32 -30.76 8.62
CA GLY A 286 35.73 -31.17 8.71
C GLY A 286 36.00 -32.64 8.38
N ARG A 287 34.97 -33.39 7.94
CA ARG A 287 35.11 -34.78 7.49
C ARG A 287 34.77 -34.88 6.02
N ALA A 288 35.73 -35.33 5.23
CA ALA A 288 35.53 -35.56 3.82
C ALA A 288 34.74 -36.88 3.64
N ARG A 289 33.65 -36.83 2.86
CA ARG A 289 32.79 -37.98 2.54
C ARG A 289 32.47 -37.99 1.06
N VAL A 290 32.18 -39.16 0.50
CA VAL A 290 31.68 -39.28 -0.87
C VAL A 290 30.18 -39.00 -0.85
N GLU A 291 29.72 -37.97 -1.58
CA GLU A 291 28.31 -37.57 -1.64
C GLU A 291 27.59 -38.22 -2.82
N TYR A 292 28.23 -38.20 -3.99
CA TYR A 292 27.74 -38.78 -5.21
C TYR A 292 28.88 -39.51 -5.90
N ASP A 293 28.61 -40.71 -6.40
CA ASP A 293 29.54 -41.42 -7.25
C ASP A 293 28.78 -42.20 -8.33
N THR A 294 29.46 -42.39 -9.46
CA THR A 294 29.12 -43.38 -10.47
C THR A 294 30.23 -44.42 -10.54
N CYS A 295 30.93 -44.68 -9.43
CA CYS A 295 32.05 -45.62 -9.47
C CYS A 295 31.52 -47.06 -9.43
N GLY A 296 31.45 -47.72 -10.59
CA GLY A 296 30.98 -49.10 -10.66
C GLY A 296 31.72 -49.94 -11.69
N ASN A 297 31.36 -51.24 -11.72
CA ASN A 297 31.89 -52.17 -12.71
C ASN A 297 31.38 -51.79 -14.12
N PRO A 298 32.24 -51.80 -15.15
CA PRO A 298 31.80 -51.59 -16.53
C PRO A 298 31.05 -52.84 -17.04
N CYS A 299 30.13 -52.63 -17.97
CA CYS A 299 29.45 -53.70 -18.69
C CYS A 299 30.34 -54.11 -19.85
N ARG A 300 31.04 -55.23 -19.69
CA ARG A 300 31.97 -55.74 -20.69
C ARG A 300 31.26 -56.04 -22.00
N ALA A 301 31.96 -55.86 -23.12
CA ALA A 301 31.48 -56.13 -24.45
C ALA A 301 30.85 -57.53 -24.54
N GLY A 302 29.65 -57.60 -25.10
CA GLY A 302 28.84 -58.81 -25.02
C GLY A 302 27.61 -58.79 -25.92
N ARG A 303 26.83 -59.87 -25.82
CA ARG A 303 25.49 -59.95 -26.41
C ARG A 303 24.47 -59.62 -25.34
N PHE A 304 23.63 -58.63 -25.60
CA PHE A 304 22.47 -58.30 -24.78
C PHE A 304 21.22 -58.85 -25.48
N ALA A 305 20.47 -59.69 -24.77
CA ALA A 305 19.21 -60.23 -25.25
C ALA A 305 18.13 -60.07 -24.17
N ASP A 306 17.11 -59.29 -24.47
CA ASP A 306 15.92 -59.13 -23.63
C ASP A 306 14.71 -59.71 -24.38
N ALA A 307 14.22 -60.84 -23.88
CA ALA A 307 13.09 -61.56 -24.48
C ALA A 307 11.77 -60.78 -24.39
N PHE A 308 11.58 -59.95 -23.36
CA PHE A 308 10.35 -59.17 -23.18
C PHE A 308 10.32 -57.95 -24.09
N LYS A 309 11.49 -57.39 -24.39
CA LYS A 309 11.63 -56.21 -25.26
C LYS A 309 12.02 -56.54 -26.70
N LYS A 310 12.15 -57.83 -27.04
CA LYS A 310 12.57 -58.33 -28.37
C LYS A 310 13.87 -57.70 -28.88
N VAL A 311 14.79 -57.39 -27.96
CA VAL A 311 16.09 -56.81 -28.28
C VAL A 311 17.13 -57.93 -28.34
N ASN A 312 17.92 -57.98 -29.40
CA ASN A 312 19.08 -58.87 -29.52
C ASN A 312 20.20 -58.12 -30.24
N LEU A 313 21.24 -57.72 -29.50
CA LEU A 313 22.32 -56.89 -30.03
C LEU A 313 23.68 -57.26 -29.43
N THR A 314 24.73 -56.84 -30.11
CA THR A 314 26.11 -56.84 -29.61
C THR A 314 26.52 -55.42 -29.25
N HIS A 315 27.19 -55.23 -28.11
CA HIS A 315 27.72 -53.94 -27.67
C HIS A 315 29.20 -54.04 -27.29
N GLY A 316 29.92 -52.92 -27.35
CA GLY A 316 31.29 -52.79 -26.79
C GLY A 316 31.27 -52.62 -25.27
N ASP A 317 32.42 -52.35 -24.66
CA ASP A 317 32.48 -52.02 -23.23
C ASP A 317 31.71 -50.71 -22.96
N VAL A 318 30.87 -50.72 -21.93
CA VAL A 318 30.08 -49.57 -21.49
C VAL A 318 30.50 -49.22 -20.07
N ALA A 319 30.98 -48.00 -19.85
CA ALA A 319 31.32 -47.52 -18.52
C ALA A 319 30.08 -47.56 -17.59
N HIS A 320 30.30 -47.79 -16.30
CA HIS A 320 29.22 -47.70 -15.31
C HIS A 320 28.56 -46.31 -15.36
N GLY A 321 27.24 -46.27 -15.25
CA GLY A 321 26.46 -45.03 -15.35
C GLY A 321 26.33 -44.49 -16.78
N ALA A 322 27.11 -45.01 -17.74
CA ALA A 322 26.97 -44.65 -19.13
C ALA A 322 25.82 -45.43 -19.79
N GLY A 323 25.26 -44.83 -20.83
CA GLY A 323 24.27 -45.48 -21.68
C GLY A 323 24.43 -45.08 -23.13
N PHE A 324 23.78 -45.84 -24.00
CA PHE A 324 23.76 -45.57 -25.43
C PHE A 324 22.43 -45.98 -26.05
N TRP A 325 22.03 -45.26 -27.09
CA TRP A 325 20.83 -45.57 -27.85
C TRP A 325 21.13 -46.58 -28.94
N PHE A 326 20.22 -47.55 -29.09
CA PHE A 326 20.26 -48.57 -30.11
C PHE A 326 18.95 -48.60 -30.90
N ASP A 327 19.06 -48.68 -32.23
CA ASP A 327 17.91 -48.75 -33.14
C ASP A 327 17.48 -50.21 -33.35
N CYS A 328 16.19 -50.48 -33.19
CA CYS A 328 15.64 -51.84 -33.30
C CYS A 328 15.79 -52.39 -34.74
N GLN A 329 16.17 -53.66 -34.87
CA GLN A 329 16.27 -54.33 -36.17
C GLN A 329 14.90 -54.87 -36.63
N LEU A 330 14.61 -54.79 -37.93
CA LEU A 330 13.37 -55.29 -38.54
C LEU A 330 13.09 -56.76 -38.14
N PRO A 331 11.82 -57.16 -37.91
CA PRO A 331 10.57 -56.48 -38.31
C PRO A 331 9.98 -55.50 -37.28
N VAL A 332 10.62 -55.33 -36.12
CA VAL A 332 10.25 -54.32 -35.13
C VAL A 332 10.94 -52.99 -35.43
N SER A 333 10.43 -51.92 -34.86
CA SER A 333 10.96 -50.56 -35.00
C SER A 333 10.99 -49.89 -33.62
N GLY A 334 11.66 -48.74 -33.52
CA GLY A 334 11.85 -48.02 -32.26
C GLY A 334 13.32 -47.90 -31.88
N ARG A 335 13.57 -47.40 -30.66
CA ARG A 335 14.91 -47.26 -30.09
C ARG A 335 14.86 -47.68 -28.62
N VAL A 336 15.93 -48.30 -28.14
CA VAL A 336 16.12 -48.61 -26.73
C VAL A 336 17.40 -47.93 -26.24
N HIS A 337 17.34 -47.33 -25.05
CA HIS A 337 18.49 -46.84 -24.32
C HIS A 337 18.96 -47.96 -23.40
N LEU A 338 20.18 -48.42 -23.62
CA LEU A 338 20.83 -49.37 -22.73
C LEU A 338 21.66 -48.60 -21.71
N HIS A 339 21.51 -48.93 -20.44
CA HIS A 339 22.26 -48.34 -19.34
C HIS A 339 23.05 -49.43 -18.63
N CYS A 340 24.30 -49.13 -18.31
CA CYS A 340 25.14 -50.02 -17.53
C CYS A 340 25.06 -49.67 -16.04
N ASP A 341 24.49 -50.57 -15.26
CA ASP A 341 24.49 -50.47 -13.80
C ASP A 341 25.28 -51.66 -13.22
N ASN A 342 26.40 -51.33 -12.58
CA ASN A 342 27.33 -52.27 -11.92
C ASN A 342 27.65 -53.55 -12.70
N GLY A 343 27.99 -53.41 -13.98
CA GLY A 343 28.34 -54.53 -14.87
C GLY A 343 27.13 -55.29 -15.43
N VAL A 344 25.91 -54.87 -15.07
CA VAL A 344 24.65 -55.36 -15.62
C VAL A 344 24.12 -54.33 -16.62
N LEU A 345 24.07 -54.72 -17.89
CA LEU A 345 23.41 -53.91 -18.90
C LEU A 345 21.91 -54.15 -18.82
N SER A 346 21.11 -53.08 -18.79
CA SER A 346 19.66 -53.16 -18.77
C SER A 346 19.05 -52.13 -19.73
N VAL A 347 17.79 -52.35 -20.12
CA VAL A 347 17.03 -51.35 -20.88
C VAL A 347 16.51 -50.33 -19.88
N ASP A 348 17.07 -49.13 -19.92
CA ASP A 348 16.66 -48.00 -19.09
C ASP A 348 15.40 -47.32 -19.66
N SER A 349 15.37 -47.09 -20.98
CA SER A 349 14.22 -46.48 -21.64
C SER A 349 14.05 -46.95 -23.08
N GLY A 350 12.85 -46.72 -23.63
CA GLY A 350 12.50 -47.13 -24.98
C GLY A 350 12.01 -48.57 -25.12
N THR A 351 11.64 -48.93 -26.34
CA THR A 351 10.94 -50.17 -26.69
C THR A 351 11.16 -50.51 -28.16
N CYS A 352 11.27 -51.81 -28.46
CA CYS A 352 11.22 -52.32 -29.82
C CYS A 352 9.89 -53.02 -30.05
N ASP A 353 9.06 -52.44 -30.92
CA ASP A 353 7.71 -52.96 -31.16
C ASP A 353 7.28 -52.75 -32.61
N ALA A 354 6.09 -53.24 -32.97
CA ALA A 354 5.55 -53.06 -34.31
C ALA A 354 5.40 -51.57 -34.65
N GLY A 355 5.89 -51.17 -35.83
CA GLY A 355 5.59 -49.86 -36.42
C GLY A 355 4.16 -49.79 -36.95
N CYS A 356 3.69 -48.59 -37.26
CA CYS A 356 2.35 -48.36 -37.79
C CYS A 356 2.46 -48.15 -39.32
N PRO A 357 1.94 -49.07 -40.15
CA PRO A 357 1.91 -48.85 -41.59
C PRO A 357 1.02 -47.64 -41.93
N PRO A 358 1.15 -47.06 -43.13
CA PRO A 358 0.27 -45.99 -43.58
C PRO A 358 -1.22 -46.35 -43.43
N GLN A 359 -1.95 -45.57 -42.63
CA GLN A 359 -3.37 -45.74 -42.36
C GLN A 359 -4.14 -44.45 -42.66
N ARG A 360 -5.39 -44.60 -43.08
CA ARG A 360 -6.31 -43.48 -43.35
C ARG A 360 -7.05 -43.13 -42.06
N THR A 361 -6.98 -41.87 -41.64
CA THR A 361 -7.66 -41.36 -40.43
C THR A 361 -8.50 -40.13 -40.76
N GLU A 362 -9.58 -39.90 -40.02
CA GLU A 362 -10.48 -38.76 -40.20
C GLU A 362 -10.54 -37.92 -38.92
N VAL A 363 -10.28 -36.62 -39.05
CA VAL A 363 -10.31 -35.65 -37.95
C VAL A 363 -11.17 -34.47 -38.38
N LYS A 364 -12.29 -34.23 -37.66
CA LYS A 364 -13.24 -33.13 -37.92
C LYS A 364 -13.71 -33.03 -39.39
N GLY A 365 -13.92 -34.18 -40.05
CA GLY A 365 -14.39 -34.29 -41.43
C GLY A 365 -13.29 -34.24 -42.50
N ALA A 366 -12.01 -34.08 -42.10
CA ALA A 366 -10.86 -34.09 -42.99
C ALA A 366 -10.14 -35.43 -42.93
N VAL A 367 -9.76 -35.96 -44.10
CA VAL A 367 -9.11 -37.26 -44.25
C VAL A 367 -7.60 -37.08 -44.39
N PHE A 368 -6.84 -37.76 -43.56
CA PHE A 368 -5.38 -37.78 -43.59
C PHE A 368 -4.86 -39.20 -43.81
N LEU A 369 -3.69 -39.31 -44.45
CA LEU A 369 -2.97 -40.57 -44.61
C LEU A 369 -1.69 -40.50 -43.78
N SER A 370 -1.54 -41.36 -42.79
CA SER A 370 -0.32 -41.40 -41.98
C SER A 370 0.85 -41.92 -42.84
N PRO A 371 2.08 -41.42 -42.65
CA PRO A 371 3.26 -42.10 -43.19
C PRO A 371 3.50 -43.40 -42.42
N ASN A 372 4.46 -44.20 -42.89
CA ASN A 372 4.93 -45.36 -42.11
C ASN A 372 5.68 -44.84 -40.88
N LEU A 373 5.18 -45.15 -39.68
CA LEU A 373 5.74 -44.65 -38.42
C LEU A 373 6.45 -45.75 -37.66
N PRO A 374 7.70 -45.55 -37.21
CA PRO A 374 8.31 -46.47 -36.26
C PRO A 374 7.56 -46.42 -34.94
N HIS A 375 7.66 -47.48 -34.15
CA HIS A 375 7.14 -47.52 -32.78
C HIS A 375 7.75 -46.39 -31.92
N GLY A 376 6.90 -45.65 -31.22
CA GLY A 376 7.30 -44.43 -30.50
C GLY A 376 7.60 -43.25 -31.43
N GLY A 377 7.46 -43.43 -32.75
CA GLY A 377 7.62 -42.39 -33.73
C GLY A 377 6.40 -41.47 -33.77
N GLU A 378 6.69 -40.18 -33.85
CA GLU A 378 5.72 -39.14 -34.11
C GLU A 378 5.91 -38.61 -35.54
N ALA A 379 4.83 -38.58 -36.33
CA ALA A 379 4.84 -37.92 -37.62
C ALA A 379 4.56 -36.45 -37.44
N LYS A 380 5.39 -35.60 -38.06
CA LYS A 380 5.21 -34.16 -38.00
C LYS A 380 3.87 -33.75 -38.63
N THR A 381 3.28 -32.80 -37.93
CA THR A 381 1.99 -32.13 -38.11
C THR A 381 1.55 -31.84 -39.54
N ALA A 382 0.41 -32.40 -39.94
CA ALA A 382 -0.38 -31.82 -41.03
C ALA A 382 -1.15 -30.61 -40.47
N ASN A 383 -1.15 -29.50 -41.21
CA ASN A 383 -2.01 -28.35 -40.88
C ASN A 383 -3.47 -28.78 -41.04
N CYS A 384 -4.33 -28.31 -40.15
CA CYS A 384 -5.77 -28.47 -40.32
C CYS A 384 -6.24 -27.83 -41.64
N LEU A 385 -7.43 -28.23 -42.13
CA LEU A 385 -8.03 -27.60 -43.31
C LEU A 385 -8.19 -26.08 -43.08
N PRO A 386 -8.22 -25.24 -44.14
CA PRO A 386 -8.26 -23.78 -44.03
C PRO A 386 -9.40 -23.19 -43.16
N THR A 387 -10.48 -23.95 -42.93
CA THR A 387 -11.59 -23.58 -42.03
C THR A 387 -11.28 -23.78 -40.54
N TYR A 388 -10.15 -24.41 -40.24
CA TYR A 388 -9.64 -24.66 -38.89
C TYR A 388 -8.22 -24.09 -38.76
N THR A 389 -7.80 -23.79 -37.54
CA THR A 389 -6.41 -23.52 -37.18
C THR A 389 -5.89 -24.58 -36.24
N GLY A 390 -4.60 -24.87 -36.31
CA GLY A 390 -3.94 -25.88 -35.49
C GLY A 390 -3.29 -26.95 -36.36
N THR A 391 -2.93 -28.05 -35.72
CA THR A 391 -2.24 -29.17 -36.33
C THR A 391 -2.73 -30.50 -35.78
N ILE A 392 -2.47 -31.57 -36.54
CA ILE A 392 -2.74 -32.95 -36.13
C ILE A 392 -1.41 -33.64 -35.85
N LEU A 393 -1.28 -34.25 -34.68
CA LEU A 393 -0.15 -35.08 -34.30
C LEU A 393 -0.55 -36.56 -34.44
N MET A 394 0.25 -37.31 -35.18
CA MET A 394 0.08 -38.76 -35.31
C MET A 394 1.21 -39.44 -34.57
N SER A 395 0.88 -40.33 -33.64
CA SER A 395 1.83 -41.12 -32.88
C SER A 395 1.58 -42.61 -33.09
N CYS A 396 2.63 -43.41 -33.16
CA CYS A 396 2.52 -44.86 -33.25
C CYS A 396 2.93 -45.51 -31.94
N GLN A 397 2.01 -46.26 -31.32
CA GLN A 397 2.30 -47.05 -30.13
C GLN A 397 1.93 -48.51 -30.38
N SER A 398 2.93 -49.39 -30.34
CA SER A 398 2.84 -50.84 -30.58
C SER A 398 1.96 -51.26 -31.76
N GLY A 399 2.15 -50.63 -32.92
CA GLY A 399 1.37 -50.89 -34.15
C GLY A 399 0.00 -50.22 -34.20
N HIS A 400 -0.40 -49.51 -33.14
CA HIS A 400 -1.63 -48.71 -33.08
C HIS A 400 -1.33 -47.25 -33.38
N LEU A 401 -1.95 -46.71 -34.43
CA LEU A 401 -1.88 -45.29 -34.76
C LEU A 401 -2.85 -44.51 -33.86
N SER A 402 -2.32 -43.61 -33.04
CA SER A 402 -3.11 -42.64 -32.28
C SER A 402 -3.01 -41.28 -32.97
N VAL A 403 -4.14 -40.57 -33.03
CA VAL A 403 -4.26 -39.27 -33.68
C VAL A 403 -4.82 -38.29 -32.68
N SER A 404 -4.05 -37.25 -32.37
CA SER A 404 -4.50 -36.11 -31.57
C SER A 404 -4.50 -34.85 -32.42
N ASP A 405 -5.45 -33.95 -32.17
CA ASP A 405 -5.58 -32.72 -32.92
C ASP A 405 -5.76 -31.49 -32.04
N THR A 406 -5.29 -30.36 -32.56
CA THR A 406 -5.55 -29.02 -32.00
C THR A 406 -6.42 -28.20 -32.96
N CYS A 407 -7.16 -28.86 -33.86
CA CYS A 407 -7.88 -28.18 -34.93
C CYS A 407 -9.10 -27.43 -34.38
N GLN A 408 -9.03 -26.12 -34.21
CA GLN A 408 -10.15 -25.30 -33.75
C GLN A 408 -10.78 -24.54 -34.91
N LYS A 409 -12.10 -24.46 -34.94
CA LYS A 409 -12.85 -23.89 -36.07
C LYS A 409 -12.74 -22.36 -36.05
N ASN A 410 -12.42 -21.78 -37.20
CA ASN A 410 -12.41 -20.32 -37.38
C ASN A 410 -13.84 -19.76 -37.32
N CYS A 411 -13.97 -18.48 -36.95
CA CYS A 411 -15.26 -17.79 -36.93
C CYS A 411 -15.52 -17.21 -38.31
N GLU A 412 -16.70 -17.52 -38.86
CA GLU A 412 -17.19 -16.93 -40.10
C GLU A 412 -17.65 -15.48 -39.86
N SER A 413 -17.71 -14.69 -40.93
CA SER A 413 -18.26 -13.34 -40.83
C SER A 413 -19.74 -13.40 -40.45
N GLY A 414 -20.17 -12.61 -39.47
CA GLY A 414 -21.53 -12.66 -38.97
C GLY A 414 -21.95 -11.41 -38.19
N GLU A 415 -23.21 -11.39 -37.79
CA GLU A 415 -23.79 -10.35 -36.95
C GLU A 415 -23.79 -10.82 -35.49
N VAL A 416 -23.13 -10.05 -34.62
CA VAL A 416 -23.08 -10.29 -33.18
C VAL A 416 -23.98 -9.28 -32.49
N VAL A 417 -24.91 -9.79 -31.69
CA VAL A 417 -25.78 -8.95 -30.86
C VAL A 417 -25.02 -8.59 -29.58
N VAL A 418 -24.68 -7.32 -29.41
CA VAL A 418 -24.13 -6.81 -28.15
C VAL A 418 -25.31 -6.37 -27.28
N ARG A 419 -25.43 -6.97 -26.09
CA ARG A 419 -26.46 -6.58 -25.10
C ARG A 419 -25.90 -5.44 -24.24
N ALA A 420 -26.64 -4.35 -24.14
CA ALA A 420 -26.48 -3.37 -23.06
C ALA A 420 -27.36 -3.86 -21.90
N ASP A 421 -26.75 -4.11 -20.74
CA ASP A 421 -27.18 -5.12 -19.76
C ASP A 421 -28.52 -4.93 -19.01
N ARG A 422 -29.43 -4.05 -19.42
CA ARG A 422 -30.70 -3.84 -18.67
C ARG A 422 -32.00 -3.66 -19.47
N ASP A 423 -31.97 -3.61 -20.80
CA ASP A 423 -33.20 -3.49 -21.60
C ASP A 423 -33.25 -4.58 -22.70
N PRO A 424 -34.06 -5.65 -22.53
CA PRO A 424 -34.16 -6.73 -23.52
C PRO A 424 -34.78 -6.29 -24.86
N GLY A 425 -35.35 -5.07 -24.95
CA GLY A 425 -36.08 -4.57 -26.11
C GLY A 425 -35.23 -3.89 -27.19
N ARG A 426 -33.96 -3.54 -26.92
CA ARG A 426 -33.11 -2.82 -27.90
C ARG A 426 -31.72 -3.43 -28.00
N ARG A 427 -31.43 -4.07 -29.13
CA ARG A 427 -30.20 -4.83 -29.43
C ARG A 427 -29.31 -4.04 -30.39
N GLY A 428 -28.05 -3.83 -30.03
CA GLY A 428 -27.02 -3.36 -30.97
C GLY A 428 -26.49 -4.54 -31.78
N VAL A 429 -26.45 -4.41 -33.11
CA VAL A 429 -25.91 -5.44 -34.00
C VAL A 429 -24.57 -4.94 -34.56
N LEU A 430 -23.49 -5.67 -34.28
CA LEU A 430 -22.18 -5.43 -34.86
C LEU A 430 -21.86 -6.49 -35.91
N ARG A 431 -21.33 -6.07 -37.06
CA ARG A 431 -20.84 -6.98 -38.10
C ARG A 431 -19.38 -7.28 -37.87
N VAL A 432 -19.07 -8.54 -37.58
CA VAL A 432 -17.70 -9.01 -37.38
C VAL A 432 -17.26 -9.76 -38.65
N GLY A 433 -16.10 -9.40 -39.20
CA GLY A 433 -15.50 -10.13 -40.32
C GLY A 433 -15.02 -11.53 -39.90
N ALA A 434 -14.72 -12.43 -40.84
CA ALA A 434 -14.17 -13.74 -40.50
C ALA A 434 -12.76 -13.61 -39.89
N PHE A 435 -12.47 -14.37 -38.84
CA PHE A 435 -11.19 -14.32 -38.16
C PHE A 435 -10.80 -15.65 -37.52
N ARG A 436 -9.49 -15.82 -37.32
CA ARG A 436 -8.90 -17.09 -36.86
C ARG A 436 -9.23 -17.32 -35.39
N HIS A 437 -9.42 -18.57 -35.01
CA HIS A 437 -9.54 -18.96 -33.61
C HIS A 437 -8.35 -18.42 -32.78
N GLY A 438 -8.63 -17.93 -31.57
CA GLY A 438 -7.63 -17.39 -30.66
C GLY A 438 -7.01 -16.05 -31.09
N ARG A 439 -7.40 -15.51 -32.26
CA ARG A 439 -7.08 -14.12 -32.63
C ARG A 439 -8.23 -13.21 -32.24
N GLU A 440 -7.86 -12.00 -31.86
CA GLU A 440 -8.84 -10.95 -31.64
C GLU A 440 -9.24 -10.29 -32.96
N SER A 441 -10.48 -9.84 -33.04
CA SER A 441 -10.96 -9.00 -34.15
C SER A 441 -10.30 -7.62 -34.10
N ALA A 442 -10.47 -6.84 -35.16
CA ALA A 442 -10.25 -5.40 -35.05
C ALA A 442 -11.20 -4.80 -33.98
N THR A 443 -10.77 -3.74 -33.31
CA THR A 443 -11.64 -2.95 -32.42
C THR A 443 -12.75 -2.32 -33.25
N LEU A 444 -14.00 -2.69 -33.00
CA LEU A 444 -15.16 -2.18 -33.70
C LEU A 444 -15.84 -1.07 -32.88
N PRO A 445 -16.12 0.10 -33.46
CA PRO A 445 -16.87 1.14 -32.77
C PRO A 445 -18.31 0.68 -32.53
N CYS A 446 -18.87 1.10 -31.41
CA CYS A 446 -20.26 0.79 -31.08
C CYS A 446 -21.26 1.42 -32.07
N PRO A 447 -22.44 0.82 -32.27
CA PRO A 447 -23.43 1.34 -33.20
C PRO A 447 -23.97 2.70 -32.71
N PRO A 448 -24.60 3.50 -33.58
CA PRO A 448 -25.22 4.77 -33.19
C PRO A 448 -26.12 4.65 -31.95
N GLY A 449 -26.05 5.63 -31.05
CA GLY A 449 -26.73 5.64 -29.75
C GLY A 449 -26.00 4.89 -28.63
N HIS A 450 -24.76 4.44 -28.88
CA HIS A 450 -23.88 3.83 -27.89
C HIS A 450 -22.48 4.47 -27.94
N SER A 451 -21.85 4.60 -26.78
CA SER A 451 -20.43 4.95 -26.63
C SER A 451 -19.59 3.70 -26.41
N GLY A 452 -18.33 3.77 -26.83
CA GLY A 452 -17.34 2.72 -26.60
C GLY A 452 -16.95 1.97 -27.88
N SER A 453 -16.23 0.88 -27.68
CA SER A 453 -15.80 -0.03 -28.72
C SER A 453 -15.70 -1.44 -28.16
N VAL A 454 -15.79 -2.44 -29.03
CA VAL A 454 -15.76 -3.85 -28.65
C VAL A 454 -14.70 -4.56 -29.49
N ARG A 455 -13.93 -5.44 -28.85
CA ARG A 455 -13.08 -6.41 -29.49
C ARG A 455 -13.61 -7.81 -29.23
N PHE A 456 -13.57 -8.66 -30.24
CA PHE A 456 -14.07 -10.02 -30.16
C PHE A 456 -12.93 -11.03 -30.22
N VAL A 457 -13.07 -12.15 -29.53
CA VAL A 457 -12.22 -13.34 -29.70
C VAL A 457 -13.07 -14.47 -30.30
N CYS A 458 -12.46 -15.24 -31.19
CA CYS A 458 -13.09 -16.42 -31.75
C CYS A 458 -12.68 -17.64 -30.93
N ASP A 459 -13.66 -18.29 -30.31
CA ASP A 459 -13.50 -19.56 -29.59
C ASP A 459 -14.32 -20.66 -30.27
N ASP A 460 -13.65 -21.59 -30.95
CA ASP A 460 -14.23 -22.68 -31.74
C ASP A 460 -15.54 -22.34 -32.48
N SER A 461 -15.47 -21.41 -33.44
CA SER A 461 -16.60 -20.82 -34.20
C SER A 461 -17.61 -19.96 -33.43
N GLN A 462 -17.42 -19.76 -32.12
CA GLN A 462 -18.21 -18.83 -31.33
C GLN A 462 -17.48 -17.50 -31.18
N VAL A 463 -18.18 -16.41 -31.48
CA VAL A 463 -17.65 -15.06 -31.31
C VAL A 463 -17.99 -14.58 -29.90
N GLN A 464 -16.98 -14.31 -29.08
CA GLN A 464 -17.12 -13.80 -27.71
C GLN A 464 -16.53 -12.38 -27.61
N ILE A 465 -17.02 -11.57 -26.67
CA ILE A 465 -16.44 -10.25 -26.39
C ILE A 465 -15.17 -10.47 -25.54
N SER A 466 -14.01 -10.07 -26.06
CA SER A 466 -12.74 -10.17 -25.32
C SER A 466 -12.45 -8.90 -24.51
N GLU A 467 -12.78 -7.74 -25.07
CA GLU A 467 -12.50 -6.45 -24.46
C GLU A 467 -13.54 -5.39 -24.88
N GLY A 468 -13.83 -4.46 -23.98
CA GLY A 468 -14.69 -3.31 -24.25
C GLY A 468 -16.19 -3.58 -24.05
N GLY A 469 -17.01 -2.61 -24.45
CA GLY A 469 -18.45 -2.61 -24.23
C GLY A 469 -19.14 -1.49 -24.99
N CYS A 470 -20.42 -1.70 -25.31
CA CYS A 470 -21.26 -0.69 -25.92
C CYS A 470 -22.26 -0.15 -24.90
N TYR A 471 -21.98 1.05 -24.42
CA TYR A 471 -22.74 1.70 -23.37
C TYR A 471 -23.75 2.66 -23.96
N ARG A 472 -25.02 2.50 -23.59
CA ARG A 472 -26.12 3.23 -24.23
C ARG A 472 -26.14 4.71 -23.81
N HIS A 473 -26.42 5.58 -24.78
CA HIS A 473 -26.71 7.01 -24.55
C HIS A 473 -28.11 7.18 -23.96
N CYS A 474 -28.31 8.21 -23.14
CA CYS A 474 -29.60 8.55 -22.60
C CYS A 474 -30.33 9.43 -23.61
N ASP A 475 -31.51 8.99 -24.04
CA ASP A 475 -32.41 9.81 -24.87
C ASP A 475 -32.81 11.08 -24.10
N ALA A 476 -33.14 12.18 -24.79
CA ALA A 476 -33.66 13.38 -24.13
C ALA A 476 -34.92 13.04 -23.32
N GLY A 477 -35.06 13.61 -22.12
CA GLY A 477 -36.07 13.17 -21.18
C GLY A 477 -36.28 14.13 -20.01
N HIS A 478 -37.04 13.66 -19.02
CA HIS A 478 -37.40 14.42 -17.85
C HIS A 478 -37.05 13.64 -16.58
N VAL A 479 -36.34 14.28 -15.66
CA VAL A 479 -35.92 13.65 -14.39
C VAL A 479 -36.10 14.64 -13.25
N GLN A 480 -36.86 14.20 -12.24
CA GLN A 480 -37.14 14.97 -11.03
C GLN A 480 -37.56 16.44 -11.27
N GLY A 481 -38.36 16.78 -12.29
CA GLY A 481 -38.79 18.17 -12.49
C GLY A 481 -37.86 19.01 -13.38
N ALA A 482 -36.79 18.43 -13.92
CA ALA A 482 -35.90 19.07 -14.90
C ALA A 482 -35.84 18.28 -16.21
N ASP A 483 -35.83 18.98 -17.34
CA ASP A 483 -35.63 18.40 -18.66
C ASP A 483 -34.14 18.30 -18.97
N HIS A 484 -33.71 17.19 -19.59
CA HIS A 484 -32.35 17.01 -20.08
C HIS A 484 -32.34 16.69 -21.58
N GLN A 485 -31.30 17.15 -22.26
CA GLN A 485 -31.02 16.75 -23.64
C GLN A 485 -30.49 15.31 -23.69
N ALA A 486 -30.28 14.78 -24.90
CA ALA A 486 -29.63 13.49 -25.05
C ALA A 486 -28.20 13.56 -24.49
N MET A 487 -27.80 12.57 -23.72
CA MET A 487 -26.50 12.51 -23.04
C MET A 487 -25.74 11.26 -23.45
N ALA A 488 -24.45 11.38 -23.72
CA ALA A 488 -23.55 10.24 -23.88
C ALA A 488 -23.43 9.46 -22.57
N HIS A 489 -23.09 8.17 -22.63
CA HIS A 489 -22.82 7.40 -21.41
C HIS A 489 -21.72 8.07 -20.57
N ALA A 490 -21.92 8.12 -19.25
CA ALA A 490 -21.10 8.81 -18.25
C ALA A 490 -21.03 10.34 -18.41
N GLU A 491 -21.78 10.92 -19.35
CA GLU A 491 -21.95 12.38 -19.39
C GLU A 491 -22.77 12.85 -18.20
N GLN A 492 -22.29 13.92 -17.57
CA GLN A 492 -22.98 14.58 -16.48
C GLN A 492 -23.54 15.93 -16.96
N ALA A 493 -24.77 16.21 -16.58
CA ALA A 493 -25.44 17.48 -16.89
C ALA A 493 -26.01 18.10 -15.62
N LEU A 494 -25.73 19.39 -15.43
CA LEU A 494 -26.37 20.20 -14.39
C LEU A 494 -27.64 20.82 -14.97
N LEU A 495 -28.79 20.43 -14.43
CA LEU A 495 -30.09 20.82 -14.95
C LEU A 495 -30.75 21.84 -14.02
N ALA A 496 -31.31 22.89 -14.60
CA ALA A 496 -32.10 23.88 -13.87
C ALA A 496 -33.54 23.36 -13.66
N CYS A 497 -34.04 23.52 -12.44
CA CYS A 497 -35.37 23.05 -12.04
C CYS A 497 -36.47 24.08 -12.38
N VAL A 498 -37.65 23.60 -12.80
CA VAL A 498 -38.85 24.45 -13.01
C VAL A 498 -39.43 24.85 -11.65
N GLY A 499 -38.86 25.89 -11.04
CA GLY A 499 -39.18 26.35 -9.68
C GLY A 499 -37.97 26.85 -8.88
N GLY A 500 -36.76 26.78 -9.44
CA GLY A 500 -35.51 27.15 -8.78
C GLY A 500 -34.75 25.93 -8.22
N GLY A 501 -33.44 26.07 -8.09
CA GLY A 501 -32.53 24.96 -7.74
C GLY A 501 -31.92 24.26 -8.97
N GLU A 502 -30.94 23.40 -8.70
CA GLU A 502 -30.21 22.64 -9.72
C GLU A 502 -30.09 21.17 -9.32
N VAL A 503 -30.14 20.26 -10.30
CA VAL A 503 -29.91 18.83 -10.12
C VAL A 503 -28.80 18.37 -11.05
N LEU A 504 -27.79 17.72 -10.50
CA LEU A 504 -26.73 17.09 -11.29
C LEU A 504 -27.15 15.66 -11.59
N VAL A 505 -27.21 15.34 -12.87
CA VAL A 505 -27.56 14.01 -13.36
C VAL A 505 -26.42 13.41 -14.16
N GLU A 506 -26.41 12.10 -14.25
CA GLU A 506 -25.42 11.30 -14.98
C GLU A 506 -26.16 10.27 -15.84
N CYS A 507 -25.76 10.14 -17.10
CA CYS A 507 -26.25 9.06 -17.94
C CYS A 507 -25.50 7.75 -17.62
N GLN A 508 -26.22 6.75 -17.12
CA GLN A 508 -25.67 5.41 -16.89
C GLN A 508 -26.46 4.40 -17.73
N ASP A 509 -25.89 4.01 -18.87
CA ASP A 509 -26.39 2.96 -19.76
C ASP A 509 -27.84 3.16 -20.24
N GLY A 510 -28.13 4.36 -20.73
CA GLY A 510 -29.44 4.74 -21.23
C GLY A 510 -30.45 5.09 -20.13
N ALA A 511 -30.06 5.01 -18.85
CA ALA A 511 -30.84 5.50 -17.73
C ALA A 511 -30.18 6.73 -17.12
N VAL A 512 -30.96 7.80 -16.91
CA VAL A 512 -30.46 8.99 -16.21
C VAL A 512 -30.61 8.78 -14.71
N ARG A 513 -29.49 8.93 -13.99
CA ARG A 513 -29.43 8.84 -12.53
C ARG A 513 -29.13 10.22 -11.95
N VAL A 514 -29.82 10.58 -10.88
CA VAL A 514 -29.50 11.79 -10.12
C VAL A 514 -28.28 11.53 -9.25
N VAL A 515 -27.22 12.31 -9.47
CA VAL A 515 -25.96 12.22 -8.71
C VAL A 515 -26.07 13.04 -7.42
N ARG A 516 -26.60 14.27 -7.53
CA ARG A 516 -26.84 15.17 -6.40
C ARG A 516 -27.85 16.26 -6.76
N GLY A 517 -28.44 16.87 -5.73
CA GLY A 517 -29.50 17.87 -5.88
C GLY A 517 -30.88 17.24 -6.03
N ARG A 518 -31.91 18.07 -5.95
CA ARG A 518 -33.32 17.68 -6.09
C ARG A 518 -34.11 18.93 -6.48
N CYS A 519 -34.99 18.82 -7.48
CA CYS A 519 -35.88 19.94 -7.75
C CYS A 519 -37.00 20.03 -6.72
N PRO A 520 -37.33 21.24 -6.25
CA PRO A 520 -38.46 21.45 -5.35
C PRO A 520 -39.79 21.12 -6.06
N PRO A 521 -40.83 20.68 -5.31
CA PRO A 521 -42.18 20.54 -5.84
C PRO A 521 -42.70 21.87 -6.43
N ARG A 522 -43.53 21.80 -7.47
CA ARG A 522 -44.02 22.95 -8.27
C ARG A 522 -44.74 24.08 -7.50
N ASP A 523 -45.03 23.91 -6.20
CA ASP A 523 -45.81 24.84 -5.39
C ASP A 523 -45.03 25.45 -4.20
N CYS A 524 -43.71 25.60 -4.33
CA CYS A 524 -42.91 26.25 -3.28
C CYS A 524 -42.98 27.78 -3.40
N SER A 525 -43.37 28.46 -2.32
CA SER A 525 -43.31 29.92 -2.24
C SER A 525 -41.84 30.39 -2.26
N PRO A 526 -41.50 31.51 -2.92
CA PRO A 526 -40.14 32.04 -2.91
C PRO A 526 -39.62 32.23 -1.48
N GLY A 527 -38.45 31.66 -1.16
CA GLY A 527 -37.77 31.83 0.13
C GLY A 527 -37.78 30.62 1.08
N VAL A 528 -38.41 29.51 0.72
CA VAL A 528 -38.39 28.28 1.54
C VAL A 528 -37.08 27.51 1.32
N VAL A 529 -36.32 27.27 2.39
CA VAL A 529 -35.11 26.42 2.39
C VAL A 529 -35.56 25.00 2.72
N PHE A 530 -35.00 23.98 2.06
CA PHE A 530 -35.31 22.57 2.38
C PHE A 530 -34.08 21.91 2.99
N ASP A 531 -34.29 21.01 3.96
CA ASP A 531 -33.22 20.16 4.46
C ASP A 531 -32.84 19.06 3.45
N ALA A 532 -31.80 18.29 3.77
CA ALA A 532 -31.33 17.19 2.92
C ALA A 532 -32.36 16.06 2.70
N ALA A 533 -33.42 15.99 3.52
CA ALA A 533 -34.53 15.03 3.38
C ALA A 533 -35.67 15.57 2.51
N GLY A 534 -35.63 16.86 2.15
CA GLY A 534 -36.68 17.54 1.38
C GLY A 534 -37.84 18.03 2.24
N ALA A 535 -37.64 18.18 3.55
CA ALA A 535 -38.59 18.88 4.42
C ALA A 535 -38.30 20.40 4.38
N PRO A 536 -39.34 21.25 4.30
CA PRO A 536 -39.14 22.70 4.42
C PRO A 536 -38.62 23.05 5.81
N LEU A 537 -37.56 23.85 5.88
CA LEU A 537 -36.98 24.45 7.09
C LEU A 537 -37.77 25.67 7.55
#